data_AF-A0A9W4G6S3-F1
#
_entry.id   AF-A0A9W4G6S3-F1
#
_cell.length_a   1.000
_cell.length_b   1.000
_cell.length_c   1.000
_cell.angle_alpha   90.00
_cell.angle_beta   90.00
_cell.angle_gamma   90.00
#
_symmetry.space_group_name_H-M   'P 1'
#
loop_
_entity.id
_entity.type
_entity.pdbx_description
1 polymer ?
#
loop_
_entity_poly.entity_id
_entity_poly.type
_entity_poly.pdbx_seq_one_letter_code
_entity_poly.pdbx_strand_id
1 'polypeptide(L)'
;MNQIIESKDAIVKHWESNRGRNIRLNWWKNPIVHEHINRLILGYPCSGLWAGTRKLIQDQSPKGGFKSGISVACGIGSKEMQIIEDGSVAHFDCYDLSPKRIEKGREDAAKRGVD
;
A
#
# COMPACT_ATOMS: atom_id res chain seq x y z
N MET A 1 -8.80 -15.89 24.85
CA MET A 1 -7.68 -16.24 23.95
C MET A 1 -8.17 -16.98 22.70
N ASN A 2 -9.02 -18.00 22.82
CA ASN A 2 -9.57 -18.75 21.67
C ASN A 2 -10.36 -17.92 20.64
N GLN A 3 -11.25 -17.01 21.06
CA GLN A 3 -12.04 -16.17 20.13
C GLN A 3 -11.18 -15.24 19.24
N ILE A 4 -10.04 -14.75 19.75
CA ILE A 4 -9.16 -13.86 18.99
C ILE A 4 -8.41 -14.65 17.90
N ILE A 5 -8.03 -15.90 18.20
CA ILE A 5 -7.36 -16.79 17.27
C ILE A 5 -8.31 -17.21 16.15
N GLU A 6 -9.54 -17.61 16.49
CA GLU A 6 -10.59 -17.94 15.50
C GLU A 6 -10.91 -16.76 14.57
N SER A 7 -10.93 -15.53 15.12
CA SER A 7 -11.12 -14.31 14.33
C SER A 7 -9.95 -14.05 13.37
N LYS A 8 -8.71 -14.24 13.82
CA LYS A 8 -7.51 -14.06 12.98
C LYS A 8 -7.51 -15.03 11.80
N ASP A 9 -7.81 -16.31 12.04
CA ASP A 9 -7.82 -17.33 10.98
C ASP A 9 -8.91 -17.07 9.94
N ALA A 10 -10.09 -16.60 10.39
CA ALA A 10 -11.17 -16.17 9.49
C ALA A 10 -10.75 -14.97 8.61
N ILE A 11 -10.04 -13.98 9.18
CA ILE A 11 -9.51 -12.82 8.46
C ILE A 11 -8.47 -13.26 7.42
N VAL A 12 -7.52 -14.11 7.81
CA VAL A 12 -6.50 -14.63 6.88
C VAL A 12 -7.17 -15.39 5.74
N LYS A 13 -8.11 -16.29 6.05
CA LYS A 13 -8.86 -17.05 5.05
C LYS A 13 -9.63 -16.14 4.08
N HIS A 14 -10.25 -15.07 4.58
CA HIS A 14 -10.95 -14.08 3.74
C HIS A 14 -9.98 -13.42 2.74
N TRP A 15 -8.85 -12.90 3.23
CA TRP A 15 -7.90 -12.16 2.40
C TRP A 15 -7.10 -13.04 1.44
N GLU A 16 -6.91 -14.32 1.76
CA GLU A 16 -6.28 -15.30 0.87
C GLU A 16 -7.23 -15.86 -0.20
N SER A 17 -8.49 -16.11 0.15
CA SER A 17 -9.48 -16.72 -0.75
C SER A 17 -10.00 -15.79 -1.86
N ASN A 18 -9.74 -14.48 -1.72
CA ASN A 18 -10.16 -13.44 -2.66
C ASN A 18 -9.24 -13.32 -3.90
N ARG A 19 -8.30 -14.25 -4.13
CA ARG A 19 -7.49 -14.27 -5.35
C ARG A 19 -8.32 -14.77 -6.54
N GLY A 20 -8.47 -13.92 -7.56
CA GLY A 20 -8.86 -14.31 -8.93
C GLY A 20 -10.33 -14.60 -9.21
N ARG A 21 -11.22 -14.61 -8.21
CA ARG A 21 -12.62 -15.05 -8.44
C ARG A 21 -13.59 -14.04 -8.99
N ASN A 22 -13.22 -12.77 -9.16
CA ASN A 22 -14.04 -11.81 -9.88
C ASN A 22 -13.16 -10.66 -10.36
N ILE A 23 -13.25 -10.32 -11.64
CA ILE A 23 -12.89 -8.99 -12.15
C ILE A 23 -13.92 -8.02 -11.54
N ARG A 24 -13.82 -7.76 -10.23
CA ARG A 24 -14.63 -6.71 -9.61
C ARG A 24 -14.08 -5.40 -10.17
N LEU A 25 -14.93 -4.72 -10.93
CA LEU A 25 -14.78 -3.29 -11.19
C LEU A 25 -14.83 -2.59 -9.83
N ASN A 26 -13.68 -2.41 -9.22
CA ASN A 26 -13.57 -1.62 -8.01
C ASN A 26 -13.87 -0.18 -8.41
N TRP A 27 -14.87 0.46 -7.78
CA TRP A 27 -15.24 1.85 -8.09
C TRP A 27 -14.04 2.79 -8.02
N TRP A 28 -13.12 2.51 -7.09
CA TRP A 28 -11.90 3.28 -6.91
C TRP A 28 -10.85 3.09 -8.00
N LYS A 29 -11.09 2.29 -9.05
CA LYS A 29 -10.21 2.20 -10.24
C LYS A 29 -10.63 3.18 -11.34
N ASN A 30 -11.77 3.85 -11.21
CA ASN A 30 -12.24 4.82 -12.18
C ASN A 30 -11.30 6.07 -12.16
N PRO A 31 -10.75 6.49 -13.31
CA PRO A 31 -9.88 7.67 -13.38
C PRO A 31 -10.49 8.94 -12.78
N ILE A 32 -11.80 9.16 -12.96
CA ILE A 32 -12.52 10.33 -12.41
C ILE A 32 -12.48 10.31 -10.88
N VAL A 33 -12.59 9.12 -10.28
CA VAL A 33 -12.49 8.95 -8.83
C VAL A 33 -11.08 9.25 -8.35
N HIS A 34 -10.04 8.79 -9.06
CA HIS A 34 -8.66 9.13 -8.71
C HIS A 34 -8.42 10.64 -8.76
N GLU A 35 -8.82 11.31 -9.85
CA GLU A 35 -8.62 12.75 -10.02
C GLU A 35 -9.36 13.55 -8.95
N HIS A 36 -10.57 13.14 -8.59
CA HIS A 36 -11.34 13.76 -7.52
C HIS A 36 -10.64 13.62 -6.17
N ILE A 37 -10.22 12.40 -5.80
CA ILE A 37 -9.49 12.15 -4.54
C ILE A 37 -8.17 12.95 -4.52
N ASN A 38 -7.42 12.93 -5.62
CA ASN A 38 -6.15 13.66 -5.71
C ASN A 38 -6.36 15.17 -5.59
N ARG A 39 -7.45 15.73 -6.15
CA ARG A 39 -7.84 17.13 -5.95
C ARG A 39 -8.16 17.45 -4.49
N LEU A 40 -8.83 16.56 -3.77
CA LEU A 40 -9.11 16.75 -2.34
C LEU A 40 -7.82 16.80 -1.51
N ILE A 41 -6.80 16.03 -1.91
CA ILE A 41 -5.52 15.94 -1.19
C ILE A 41 -4.63 17.15 -1.49
N LEU A 42 -4.47 17.51 -2.77
CA LEU A 42 -3.48 18.50 -3.22
C LEU A 42 -4.07 19.88 -3.54
N GLY A 43 -5.39 20.00 -3.64
CA GLY A 43 -6.08 21.19 -4.13
C GLY A 43 -6.19 21.30 -5.66
N TYR A 44 -5.52 20.41 -6.43
CA TYR A 44 -5.57 20.35 -7.88
C TYR A 44 -5.63 18.90 -8.39
N PRO A 45 -6.22 18.63 -9.56
CA PRO A 45 -6.34 17.27 -10.07
C PRO A 45 -4.98 16.73 -10.54
N CYS A 46 -4.71 15.46 -10.29
CA CYS A 46 -3.63 14.72 -10.93
C CYS A 46 -4.05 13.27 -11.21
N SER A 47 -3.44 12.65 -12.21
CA SER A 47 -3.74 11.28 -12.63
C SER A 47 -2.97 10.26 -11.81
N GLY A 48 -3.60 9.12 -11.53
CA GLY A 48 -2.96 7.97 -10.91
C GLY A 48 -3.59 7.60 -9.58
N LEU A 49 -3.80 6.29 -9.41
CA LEU A 49 -4.22 5.70 -8.15
C LEU A 49 -3.08 5.97 -7.14
N TRP A 50 -3.32 6.83 -6.14
CA TRP A 50 -2.39 7.30 -5.08
C TRP A 50 -1.45 8.46 -5.40
N ALA A 51 -1.52 9.08 -6.58
CA ALA A 51 -0.60 10.16 -6.96
C ALA A 51 -0.65 11.36 -5.98
N GLY A 52 -1.86 11.73 -5.52
CA GLY A 52 -2.05 12.81 -4.55
C GLY A 52 -1.35 12.54 -3.22
N THR A 53 -1.57 11.36 -2.64
CA THR A 53 -0.96 10.96 -1.36
C THR A 53 0.56 10.87 -1.46
N ARG A 54 1.11 10.29 -2.54
CA ARG A 54 2.56 10.20 -2.74
C ARG A 54 3.20 11.58 -2.80
N LYS A 55 2.61 12.50 -3.57
CA LYS A 55 3.10 13.89 -3.66
C LYS A 55 3.01 14.61 -2.32
N LEU A 56 1.93 14.42 -1.57
CA LEU A 56 1.79 15.03 -0.24
C LEU A 56 2.87 14.53 0.73
N ILE A 57 3.15 13.22 0.74
CA ILE A 57 4.23 12.66 1.55
C ILE A 57 5.57 13.28 1.15
N GLN A 58 5.86 13.33 -0.15
CA GLN A 58 7.09 13.94 -0.65
C GLN A 58 7.24 15.42 -0.24
N ASP A 59 6.15 16.19 -0.29
CA ASP A 59 6.14 17.62 0.06
C ASP A 59 6.28 17.86 1.57
N GLN A 60 5.81 16.92 2.39
CA GLN A 60 5.93 16.98 3.84
C GLN A 60 7.19 16.32 4.39
N SER A 61 7.91 15.57 3.56
CA SER A 61 9.17 14.93 3.95
C SER A 61 10.24 15.97 4.26
N PRO A 62 11.06 15.74 5.32
CA PRO A 62 12.23 16.57 5.55
C PRO A 62 13.23 16.44 4.40
N LYS A 63 14.19 17.36 4.31
CA LYS A 63 15.28 17.26 3.35
C LYS A 63 16.02 15.93 3.55
N GLY A 64 16.04 15.09 2.52
CA GLY A 64 16.62 13.74 2.58
C GLY A 64 15.65 12.62 2.98
N GLY A 65 14.36 12.92 3.14
CA GLY A 65 13.32 11.92 3.44
C GLY A 65 13.29 11.46 4.89
N PHE A 66 12.27 10.66 5.22
CA PHE A 66 12.20 9.97 6.51
C PHE A 66 13.14 8.77 6.51
N LYS A 67 13.78 8.50 7.65
CA LYS A 67 14.69 7.35 7.79
C LYS A 67 13.96 6.00 7.77
N SER A 68 12.75 5.95 8.33
CA SER A 68 11.95 4.73 8.39
C SER A 68 10.46 5.05 8.48
N GLY A 69 9.64 4.10 8.04
CA GLY A 69 8.19 4.11 8.17
C GLY A 69 7.67 2.75 8.61
N ILE A 70 6.47 2.74 9.19
CA ILE A 70 5.74 1.51 9.54
C ILE A 70 4.46 1.48 8.71
N SER A 71 4.22 0.37 8.00
CA SER A 71 2.98 0.15 7.27
C SER A 71 2.22 -1.05 7.83
N VAL A 72 0.97 -0.80 8.21
CA VAL A 72 0.06 -1.81 8.77
C VAL A 72 -1.00 -2.16 7.74
N ALA A 73 -1.25 -3.45 7.55
CA ALA A 73 -2.08 -3.99 6.48
C ALA A 73 -1.57 -3.58 5.08
N CYS A 74 -0.25 -3.69 4.89
CA CYS A 74 0.45 -3.28 3.66
C CYS A 74 0.08 -4.12 2.43
N GLY A 75 -0.61 -5.25 2.61
CA GLY A 75 -0.84 -6.21 1.54
C GLY A 75 0.49 -6.73 0.99
N ILE A 76 0.77 -6.43 -0.28
CA ILE A 76 2.04 -6.82 -0.94
C ILE A 76 3.10 -5.71 -0.90
N GLY A 77 2.87 -4.60 -0.17
CA GLY A 77 3.86 -3.53 -0.01
C GLY A 77 4.07 -2.63 -1.24
N SER A 78 3.20 -2.69 -2.26
CA SER A 78 3.44 -1.99 -3.52
C SER A 78 3.49 -0.47 -3.39
N LYS A 79 2.80 0.09 -2.38
CA LYS A 79 2.78 1.54 -2.13
C LYS A 79 4.06 1.97 -1.43
N GLU A 80 4.50 1.17 -0.46
CA GLU A 80 5.69 1.39 0.33
C GLU A 80 6.93 1.36 -0.58
N MET A 81 7.03 0.37 -1.47
CA MET A 81 8.10 0.32 -2.48
C MET A 81 8.14 1.60 -3.34
N GLN A 82 6.97 2.09 -3.79
CA GLN A 82 6.87 3.32 -4.57
C GLN A 82 7.30 4.57 -3.79
N ILE A 83 7.06 4.61 -2.47
CA ILE A 83 7.46 5.72 -1.61
C ILE A 83 8.97 5.68 -1.34
N ILE A 84 9.56 4.48 -1.24
CA ILE A 84 11.03 4.29 -1.20
C ILE A 84 11.66 4.78 -2.51
N GLU A 85 11.11 4.36 -3.66
CA GLU A 85 11.58 4.77 -4.99
C GLU A 85 11.52 6.30 -5.18
N ASP A 86 10.54 6.99 -4.57
CA ASP A 86 10.45 8.46 -4.58
C ASP A 86 11.48 9.15 -3.69
N GLY A 87 12.26 8.41 -2.90
CA GLY A 87 13.21 8.94 -1.92
C GLY A 87 12.54 9.59 -0.71
N SER A 88 11.23 9.37 -0.51
CA SER A 88 10.46 9.99 0.56
C SER A 88 10.66 9.30 1.90
N VAL A 89 10.91 7.99 1.88
CA VAL A 89 11.20 7.17 3.07
C VAL A 89 12.31 6.19 2.69
N ALA A 90 13.33 6.00 3.53
CA ALA A 90 14.45 5.12 3.21
C ALA A 90 14.17 3.62 3.44
N HIS A 91 13.30 3.28 4.39
CA HIS A 91 12.99 1.91 4.82
C HIS A 91 11.54 1.78 5.31
N PHE A 92 10.88 0.65 5.07
CA PHE A 92 9.56 0.35 5.65
C PHE A 92 9.50 -0.98 6.40
N ASP A 93 9.07 -0.94 7.65
CA ASP A 93 8.60 -2.14 8.36
C ASP A 93 7.14 -2.41 7.98
N CYS A 94 6.93 -3.44 7.16
CA CYS A 94 5.64 -3.80 6.60
C CYS A 94 4.99 -4.99 7.33
N TYR A 95 3.74 -4.82 7.75
CA TYR A 95 2.95 -5.83 8.45
C TYR A 95 1.65 -6.14 7.70
N ASP A 96 1.38 -7.43 7.46
CA ASP A 96 0.10 -7.93 6.96
C ASP A 96 -0.25 -9.25 7.66
N LEU A 97 -1.53 -9.62 7.71
CA LEU A 97 -1.95 -10.88 8.31
C LEU A 97 -1.84 -12.05 7.34
N SER A 98 -1.80 -11.82 6.03
CA SER A 98 -1.73 -12.87 5.01
C SER A 98 -0.28 -13.28 4.72
N PRO A 99 0.13 -14.51 5.08
CA PRO A 99 1.48 -15.00 4.78
C PRO A 99 1.80 -14.97 3.28
N LYS A 100 0.82 -15.32 2.43
CA LYS A 100 0.97 -15.27 0.96
C LYS A 100 1.18 -13.87 0.39
N ARG A 101 0.72 -12.82 1.07
CA ARG A 101 0.93 -11.42 0.64
C ARG A 101 2.29 -10.92 1.11
N ILE A 102 2.69 -11.28 2.33
CA ILE A 102 4.04 -11.01 2.84
C ILE A 102 5.09 -11.63 1.92
N GLU A 103 4.94 -12.91 1.57
CA GLU A 103 5.87 -13.61 0.67
C GLU A 103 5.95 -12.91 -0.69
N LYS A 104 4.80 -12.65 -1.32
CA LYS A 104 4.72 -11.93 -2.60
C LYS A 104 5.36 -10.53 -2.53
N GLY A 105 5.16 -9.82 -1.41
CA GLY A 105 5.73 -8.50 -1.19
C GLY A 105 7.25 -8.55 -1.08
N ARG A 106 7.81 -9.52 -0.35
CA ARG A 106 9.26 -9.75 -0.28
C ARG A 106 9.87 -10.03 -1.65
N GLU A 107 9.22 -10.86 -2.46
CA GLU A 107 9.67 -11.11 -3.83
C GLU A 107 9.68 -9.84 -4.70
N ASP A 108 8.65 -9.00 -4.59
CA ASP A 108 8.53 -7.77 -5.38
C ASP A 108 9.50 -6.70 -4.90
N ALA A 109 9.75 -6.62 -3.59
CA ALA A 109 10.78 -5.77 -2.99
C ALA A 109 12.17 -6.16 -3.51
N ALA A 110 12.51 -7.46 -3.46
CA ALA A 110 13.77 -7.99 -3.96
C ALA A 110 14.00 -7.69 -5.45
N LYS A 111 12.95 -7.79 -6.28
CA LYS A 111 13.02 -7.45 -7.72
C LYS A 111 13.29 -5.96 -7.98
N ARG A 112 12.87 -5.09 -7.06
CA ARG A 112 13.05 -3.63 -7.14
C ARG A 112 14.30 -3.14 -6.43
N GLY A 113 14.99 -4.00 -5.68
CA GLY A 113 16.18 -3.62 -4.90
C GLY A 113 15.85 -2.72 -3.71
N VAL A 114 14.65 -2.87 -3.14
CA VAL A 114 14.20 -2.16 -1.93
C VAL A 114 14.00 -3.16 -0.79
N ASP A 115 14.16 -2.69 0.46
CA ASP A 115 13.95 -3.46 1.70
C ASP A 115 12.72 -2.90 2.44
#